data_AF-A0A1N7MLW2-F1
#
_entry.id   AF-A0A1N7MLW2-F1
#
_cell.length_a   1.000
_cell.length_b   1.000
_cell.length_c   1.000
_cell.angle_alpha   90.00
_cell.angle_beta   90.00
_cell.angle_gamma   90.00
#
_symmetry.space_group_name_H-M   'P 1'
#
loop_
_entity.id
_entity.type
_entity.pdbx_description
1 polymer ?
#
loop_
_entity_poly.entity_id
_entity_poly.type
_entity_poly.pdbx_seq_one_letter_code
_entity_poly.pdbx_strand_id
1 'polypeptide(L)' 'MSIVEPGKSTHAPHRHPEEEFFYIFEGKAAFYLNGKTVEVGPNSSLYCPPNSEHGISNAGDKDLK' A
#
# COMPACT_ATOMS: atom_id res chain seq x y z
N MET A 1 -10.66 7.84 1.99
CA MET A 1 -10.80 6.38 1.88
C MET A 1 -10.57 6.02 0.43
N SER A 2 -9.54 5.22 0.15
CA SER A 2 -9.21 4.75 -1.20
C SER A 2 -9.81 3.37 -1.40
N ILE A 3 -10.19 3.02 -2.63
CA ILE A 3 -10.62 1.66 -2.99
C ILE A 3 -9.80 1.26 -4.20
N VAL A 4 -9.09 0.13 -4.10
CA VAL A 4 -8.23 -0.38 -5.17
C VAL A 4 -8.76 -1.72 -5.63
N GLU A 5 -9.17 -1.81 -6.90
CA GLU A 5 -9.68 -3.05 -7.51
C GLU A 5 -8.59 -4.15 -7.52
N PRO A 6 -8.97 -5.44 -7.57
CA PRO A 6 -8.03 -6.55 -7.68
C PRO A 6 -6.97 -6.36 -8.77
N GLY A 7 -5.70 -6.54 -8.41
CA GLY A 7 -4.56 -6.39 -9.32
C GLY A 7 -4.23 -4.95 -9.74
N LYS A 8 -4.89 -3.93 -9.17
CA LYS A 8 -4.58 -2.51 -9.42
C LYS A 8 -3.70 -1.92 -8.32
N SER A 9 -3.16 -0.73 -8.58
CA SER A 9 -2.39 0.09 -7.64
C SER A 9 -2.97 1.50 -7.61
N THR A 10 -2.77 2.24 -6.52
CA THR A 10 -3.17 3.65 -6.45
C THR A 10 -2.41 4.51 -7.47
N HIS A 11 -1.12 4.22 -7.64
CA HIS A 11 -0.18 4.83 -8.59
C HIS A 11 1.08 3.96 -8.64
N ALA A 12 2.01 4.28 -9.56
CA ALA A 12 3.35 3.71 -9.52
C ALA A 12 4.09 4.09 -8.22
N PRO A 13 5.09 3.31 -7.77
CA PRO A 13 5.89 3.67 -6.60
C PRO A 13 6.53 5.05 -6.78
N HIS A 14 6.51 5.85 -5.72
CA HIS A 14 7.06 7.20 -5.72
C HIS A 14 7.61 7.56 -4.34
N ARG A 15 8.13 8.79 -4.21
CA ARG A 15 8.63 9.33 -2.95
C ARG A 15 8.34 10.82 -2.87
N HIS A 16 8.18 11.31 -1.65
CA HIS A 16 7.95 12.72 -1.34
C HIS A 16 8.47 13.02 0.07
N PRO A 17 8.72 14.29 0.43
CA PRO A 17 9.24 14.66 1.75
C PRO A 17 8.24 14.46 2.91
N GLU A 18 6.95 14.35 2.62
CA GLU A 18 5.91 14.09 3.62
C GLU A 18 5.94 12.64 4.12
N GLU A 19 5.46 12.43 5.34
CA GLU A 19 5.14 11.09 5.86
C GLU A 19 3.81 10.61 5.27
N GLU A 20 3.74 9.33 4.92
CA GLU A 20 2.47 8.69 4.52
C GLU A 20 2.26 7.43 5.35
N PHE A 21 1.00 7.11 5.64
CA PHE A 21 0.65 5.83 6.24
C PHE A 21 -0.60 5.25 5.59
N PHE A 22 -0.65 3.92 5.53
CA PHE A 22 -1.84 3.18 5.14
C PHE A 22 -2.35 2.38 6.33
N TYR A 23 -3.66 2.25 6.44
CA TYR A 23 -4.32 1.30 7.30
C TYR A 23 -5.23 0.42 6.45
N ILE A 24 -5.07 -0.89 6.55
CA ILE A 24 -5.85 -1.82 5.73
C ILE A 24 -7.13 -2.18 6.48
N PHE A 25 -8.28 -1.73 5.97
CA PHE A 25 -9.59 -2.08 6.50
C PHE A 25 -10.08 -3.41 5.94
N GLU A 26 -9.87 -3.65 4.65
CA GLU A 26 -10.34 -4.85 3.94
C GLU A 26 -9.37 -5.23 2.81
N GLY A 27 -9.30 -6.51 2.48
CA GLY A 27 -8.53 -7.00 1.33
C GLY A 27 -7.09 -7.38 1.69
N LYS A 28 -6.25 -7.51 0.65
CA LYS A 28 -4.85 -7.93 0.78
C LYS A 28 -3.96 -6.94 0.03
N ALA A 29 -3.14 -6.20 0.75
CA ALA A 29 -2.20 -5.24 0.17
C ALA A 29 -0.85 -5.91 -0.08
N ALA A 30 -0.27 -5.69 -1.26
CA ALA A 30 1.17 -5.76 -1.43
C ALA A 30 1.73 -4.35 -1.26
N PHE A 31 2.54 -4.17 -0.22
CA PHE A 31 3.18 -2.91 0.12
C PHE A 31 4.66 -2.97 -0.23
N TYR A 32 5.09 -2.07 -1.11
CA TYR A 32 6.47 -1.88 -1.49
C TYR A 32 7.09 -0.75 -0.67
N LEU A 33 8.27 -0.99 -0.10
CA LEU A 33 9.09 0.00 0.59
C LEU A 33 10.58 -0.28 0.32
N ASN A 34 11.25 0.65 -0.36
CA ASN A 34 12.69 0.62 -0.60
C ASN A 34 13.21 -0.74 -1.12
N GLY A 35 12.65 -1.22 -2.23
CA GLY A 35 13.08 -2.48 -2.86
C GLY A 35 12.56 -3.76 -2.21
N LYS A 36 11.77 -3.66 -1.13
CA LYS A 36 11.16 -4.81 -0.46
C LYS A 36 9.65 -4.74 -0.55
N THR A 37 9.03 -5.89 -0.82
CA THR A 37 7.57 -6.02 -0.83
C THR A 37 7.14 -6.97 0.28
N VAL A 38 6.10 -6.57 1.02
CA VAL A 38 5.41 -7.41 1.99
C VAL A 38 3.93 -7.47 1.65
N GLU A 39 3.30 -8.62 1.87
CA GLU A 39 1.86 -8.74 1.77
C GLU A 39 1.24 -8.68 3.17
N VAL A 40 0.21 -7.84 3.32
CA VAL A 40 -0.52 -7.68 4.59
C VAL A 40 -2.03 -7.73 4.37
N GLY A 41 -2.75 -8.08 5.42
CA GLY A 41 -4.21 -8.13 5.44
C GLY A 41 -4.83 -7.07 6.35
N PRO A 42 -6.14 -7.19 6.65
CA PRO A 42 -6.87 -6.25 7.49
C PRO A 42 -6.24 -6.05 8.87
N ASN A 43 -6.42 -4.86 9.43
CA ASN A 43 -5.85 -4.41 10.71
C ASN A 43 -4.32 -4.30 10.72
N SER A 44 -3.73 -4.06 9.55
CA SER A 44 -2.30 -3.74 9.41
C SER A 44 -2.10 -2.25 9.14
N SER A 45 -1.11 -1.65 9.79
CA SER A 45 -0.62 -0.30 9.49
C SER A 45 0.71 -0.37 8.75
N LEU A 46 0.86 0.45 7.72
CA LEU A 46 2.06 0.53 6.89
C LEU A 46 2.56 1.98 6.94
N TYR A 47 3.79 2.19 7.38
CA TYR A 47 4.40 3.51 7.49
C TYR A 47 5.40 3.73 6.37
N CYS A 48 5.32 4.89 5.73
CA CYS A 48 6.22 5.36 4.68
C CYS A 48 7.03 6.55 5.24
N PRO A 49 8.30 6.33 5.61
CA PRO A 49 9.18 7.42 6.03
C PRO A 49 9.36 8.49 4.93
N PRO A 50 9.68 9.74 5.29
CA PRO A 50 10.02 10.80 4.35
C PRO A 50 11.06 10.35 3.32
N ASN A 51 10.84 10.67 2.04
CA ASN A 51 11.71 10.37 0.92
C ASN A 51 12.01 8.88 0.67
N SER A 52 11.34 7.95 1.36
CA SER A 52 11.38 6.54 1.04
C SER A 52 10.55 6.26 -0.21
N GLU A 53 11.03 5.36 -1.07
CA GLU A 53 10.25 4.94 -2.23
C GLU A 53 9.20 3.93 -1.78
N HIS A 54 7.94 4.24 -1.98
CA HIS A 54 6.81 3.45 -1.48
C HIS A 54 5.71 3.31 -2.53
N GLY A 55 4.91 2.25 -2.39
CA GLY A 55 3.75 2.00 -3.23
C GLY A 55 2.85 0.92 -2.64
N ILE A 56 1.57 0.94 -3.02
CA ILE A 56 0.59 -0.04 -2.57
C ILE A 56 -0.23 -0.56 -3.76
N SER A 57 -0.40 -1.87 -3.81
CA SER A 57 -1.23 -2.55 -4.81
C SER A 57 -2.11 -3.60 -4.16
N ASN A 58 -3.25 -3.88 -4.79
CA ASN A 58 -4.14 -4.95 -4.37
C ASN A 58 -3.64 -6.31 -4.89
N ALA A 59 -3.21 -7.17 -3.97
CA ALA A 59 -2.73 -8.53 -4.23
C ALA A 59 -3.79 -9.61 -4.01
N GLY A 60 -5.03 -9.21 -3.70
CA GLY A 60 -6.18 -10.09 -3.48
C GLY A 60 -7.14 -10.15 -4.66
N ASP A 61 -8.27 -10.81 -4.41
CA ASP A 61 -9.40 -11.02 -5.33
C ASP A 61 -10.65 -10.20 -4.96
N LYS A 62 -10.55 -9.35 -3.93
CA LYS A 62 -11.58 -8.41 -3.47
C LYS A 62 -11.00 -7.00 -3.41
N ASP A 63 -11.86 -6.00 -3.32
CA ASP A 63 -11.45 -4.61 -3.11
C ASP A 63 -10.52 -4.45 -1.91
N LEU A 64 -9.42 -3.73 -2.11
CA LEU A 64 -8.54 -3.26 -1.05
C LEU A 64 -9.04 -1.91 -0.57
N LYS A 65 -9.28 -1.79 0.73
CA LYS A 65 -9.81 -0.58 1.39
C LYS A 65 -8.92 -0.13 2.53
#